data_AF-A0A510GHG2-F1
#
_entry.id   AF-A0A510GHG2-F1
#
_cell.length_a   1.000
_cell.length_b   1.000
_cell.length_c   1.000
_cell.angle_alpha   90.00
_cell.angle_beta   90.00
_cell.angle_gamma   90.00
#
_symmetry.space_group_name_H-M   'P 1'
#
loop_
_entity.id
_entity.type
_entity.pdbx_description
1 polymer ?
#
loop_
_entity_poly.entity_id
_entity_poly.type
_entity_poly.pdbx_seq_one_letter_code
_entity_poly.pdbx_strand_id
1 'polypeptide(L)'
;MWYTDAKLSEQKQPELVQVFTKHLSSKDKDNIMRTVAEKYIDEGMEKGIAIGKAKGEHNKAVIIAKEMFTQDFKIPVIAKITGLQETFVRSIVKSN
;
A
#
# COMPACT_ATOMS: atom_id res chain seq x y z
N MET A 1 -12.41 -24.92 -4.05
CA MET A 1 -11.83 -24.07 -5.12
C MET A 1 -10.43 -24.58 -5.41
N TRP A 2 -10.03 -24.62 -6.69
CA TRP A 2 -8.79 -25.25 -7.18
C TRP A 2 -7.70 -24.23 -7.56
N TYR A 3 -7.83 -23.00 -7.07
CA TYR A 3 -6.95 -21.86 -7.36
C TYR A 3 -6.81 -21.00 -6.11
N THR A 4 -5.63 -20.38 -5.97
CA THR A 4 -5.28 -19.41 -4.94
C THR A 4 -4.60 -18.20 -5.59
N ASP A 5 -4.88 -17.00 -5.07
CA ASP A 5 -4.16 -15.77 -5.41
C ASP A 5 -2.77 -15.70 -4.75
N ALA A 6 -2.36 -16.73 -4.01
CA ALA A 6 -1.06 -16.75 -3.34
C ALA A 6 0.09 -16.74 -4.36
N LYS A 7 1.04 -15.83 -4.13
CA LYS A 7 2.27 -15.74 -4.93
C LYS A 7 3.10 -17.00 -4.75
N LEU A 8 3.64 -17.50 -5.86
CA LEU A 8 4.57 -18.63 -5.85
C LEU A 8 5.88 -18.20 -5.18
N SER A 9 6.39 -19.02 -4.26
CA SER A 9 7.71 -18.77 -3.66
C SER A 9 8.82 -18.90 -4.70
N GLU A 10 9.91 -18.15 -4.51
CA GLU A 10 11.06 -18.13 -5.44
C GLU A 10 11.61 -19.54 -5.70
N GLN A 11 11.66 -20.37 -4.67
CA GLN A 11 12.13 -21.76 -4.74
C GLN A 11 11.31 -22.64 -5.71
N LYS A 12 10.03 -22.30 -5.95
CA LYS A 12 9.14 -23.06 -6.85
C LYS A 12 9.06 -22.46 -8.25
N GLN A 13 9.63 -21.27 -8.48
CA GLN A 13 9.64 -20.66 -9.82
C GLN A 13 10.34 -21.54 -10.89
N PRO A 14 11.44 -22.27 -10.58
CA PRO A 14 12.04 -23.18 -11.55
C PRO A 14 11.10 -24.31 -11.99
N GLU A 15 10.29 -24.85 -11.07
CA GLU A 15 9.30 -25.89 -11.36
C GLU A 15 8.22 -25.37 -12.32
N LEU A 16 7.74 -24.15 -12.09
CA LEU A 16 6.78 -23.49 -12.98
C LEU A 16 7.33 -23.31 -14.40
N VAL A 17 8.60 -22.89 -14.52
CA VAL A 17 9.26 -22.72 -15.82
C VAL A 17 9.36 -24.07 -16.57
N GLN A 18 9.64 -25.16 -15.86
CA GLN A 18 9.68 -26.50 -16.46
C GLN A 18 8.30 -26.94 -16.96
N VAL A 19 7.25 -26.74 -16.16
CA VAL A 19 5.86 -27.06 -16.56
C VAL A 19 5.48 -26.29 -17.83
N PHE A 20 5.74 -24.99 -17.88
CA PHE A 20 5.45 -24.19 -19.07
C PHE A 20 6.26 -24.63 -20.29
N THR A 21 7.54 -24.95 -20.10
CA THR A 21 8.39 -25.38 -21.22
C THR A 21 7.97 -26.75 -21.77
N LYS A 22 7.44 -27.64 -20.92
CA LYS A 22 6.97 -28.97 -21.32
C LYS A 22 5.61 -28.95 -22.04
N HIS A 23 4.74 -27.99 -21.70
CA HIS A 23 3.32 -28.03 -22.09
C HIS A 23 2.85 -26.86 -22.96
N LEU A 24 3.65 -25.80 -23.12
CA LEU A 24 3.26 -24.61 -23.88
C LEU A 24 4.22 -24.32 -25.03
N SER A 25 3.68 -23.71 -26.09
CA SER A 25 4.50 -23.10 -27.13
C SER A 25 5.26 -21.90 -26.57
N SER A 26 6.36 -21.49 -27.22
CA SER A 26 7.11 -20.30 -26.80
C SER A 26 6.21 -19.06 -26.73
N LYS A 27 5.30 -18.89 -27.71
CA LYS A 27 4.38 -17.76 -27.77
C LYS A 27 3.39 -17.75 -26.61
N ASP A 28 2.84 -18.90 -26.24
CA ASP A 28 1.87 -18.99 -25.14
C ASP A 28 2.54 -18.80 -23.79
N LYS A 29 3.76 -19.35 -23.64
CA LYS A 29 4.61 -19.10 -22.47
C LYS A 29 4.88 -17.62 -22.27
N ASP A 30 5.30 -16.92 -23.34
CA ASP A 30 5.61 -15.49 -23.27
C ASP A 30 4.36 -14.65 -22.97
N ASN A 31 3.24 -14.97 -23.59
CA ASN A 31 1.97 -14.30 -23.32
C ASN A 31 1.51 -14.49 -21.87
N ILE A 32 1.53 -15.72 -21.35
CA ILE A 32 1.13 -16.01 -19.97
C ILE A 32 2.05 -15.30 -18.98
N MET A 33 3.38 -15.38 -19.17
CA MET A 33 4.33 -14.70 -18.29
C MET A 33 4.15 -13.18 -18.32
N ARG A 34 3.90 -12.59 -19.49
CA ARG A 34 3.61 -11.16 -19.62
C ARG A 34 2.34 -10.78 -18.87
N THR A 35 1.24 -11.52 -19.05
CA THR A 35 -0.03 -11.25 -18.34
C THR A 35 0.11 -11.41 -16.82
N VAL A 36 0.88 -12.40 -16.35
CA VAL A 36 1.18 -12.55 -14.91
C VAL A 36 1.99 -11.35 -14.39
N ALA A 37 2.98 -10.89 -15.15
CA ALA A 37 3.75 -9.71 -14.79
C ALA A 37 2.90 -8.42 -14.76
N GLU A 38 2.07 -8.21 -15.78
CA GLU A 38 1.11 -7.09 -15.87
C GLU A 38 0.17 -7.10 -14.65
N LYS A 39 -0.44 -8.25 -14.30
CA LYS A 39 -1.31 -8.35 -13.10
C LYS A 39 -0.58 -7.95 -11.82
N TYR A 40 0.68 -8.37 -11.64
CA TYR A 40 1.43 -8.01 -10.44
C TYR A 40 1.87 -6.54 -10.41
N ILE A 41 2.10 -5.92 -11.56
CA ILE A 41 2.36 -4.48 -11.67
C ILE A 41 1.10 -3.72 -11.24
N ASP A 42 -0.07 -4.11 -11.75
CA ASP A 42 -1.35 -3.47 -11.42
C ASP A 42 -1.66 -3.59 -9.92
N GLU A 43 -1.54 -4.79 -9.34
CA GLU A 43 -1.71 -5.00 -7.89
C GLU A 43 -0.71 -4.16 -7.06
N GLY A 44 0.52 -4.04 -7.54
CA GLY A 44 1.55 -3.23 -6.91
C GLY A 44 1.22 -1.74 -6.96
N MET A 45 0.73 -1.27 -8.10
CA MET A 45 0.31 0.12 -8.31
C MET A 45 -0.88 0.47 -7.44
N GLU A 46 -1.92 -0.37 -7.40
CA GLU A 46 -3.10 -0.16 -6.55
C GLU A 46 -2.72 -0.08 -5.07
N LYS A 47 -1.91 -1.02 -4.58
CA LYS A 47 -1.40 -1.00 -3.20
C LYS A 47 -0.57 0.25 -2.93
N GLY A 48 0.29 0.63 -3.87
CA GLY A 48 1.12 1.83 -3.77
C GLY A 48 0.28 3.11 -3.68
N ILE A 49 -0.75 3.24 -4.52
CA ILE A 49 -1.70 4.37 -4.50
C ILE A 49 -2.46 4.40 -3.18
N ALA A 50 -2.97 3.27 -2.69
CA ALA A 50 -3.70 3.20 -1.43
C ALA A 50 -2.83 3.61 -0.23
N ILE A 51 -1.62 3.07 -0.14
CA ILE A 51 -0.65 3.42 0.92
C ILE A 51 -0.27 4.90 0.82
N GLY A 52 0.02 5.38 -0.41
CA GLY A 52 0.39 6.76 -0.67
C GLY A 52 -0.70 7.74 -0.26
N LYS A 53 -1.96 7.46 -0.62
CA LYS A 53 -3.12 8.28 -0.25
C LYS A 53 -3.30 8.31 1.27
N ALA A 54 -3.29 7.16 1.94
CA ALA A 54 -3.43 7.10 3.40
C ALA A 54 -2.30 7.85 4.13
N LYS A 55 -1.05 7.69 3.69
CA LYS A 55 0.10 8.40 4.26
C LYS A 55 0.01 9.91 4.01
N GLY A 56 -0.41 10.31 2.81
CA GLY A 56 -0.62 11.72 2.45
C GLY A 56 -1.70 12.38 3.30
N GLU A 57 -2.86 11.73 3.43
CA GLU A 57 -3.98 12.19 4.27
C GLU A 57 -3.55 12.32 5.74
N HIS A 58 -2.86 11.30 6.28
CA HIS A 58 -2.33 11.34 7.64
C HIS A 58 -1.33 12.48 7.86
N ASN A 59 -0.35 12.64 6.97
CA ASN A 59 0.64 13.71 7.06
C ASN A 59 0.01 15.09 6.96
N LYS A 60 -0.99 15.26 6.08
CA LYS A 60 -1.74 16.51 5.97
C LYS A 60 -2.49 16.81 7.27
N ALA A 61 -3.13 15.81 7.87
CA ALA A 61 -3.79 15.97 9.17
C ALA A 61 -2.80 16.37 10.29
N VAL A 62 -1.59 15.81 10.29
CA VAL A 62 -0.52 16.18 11.24
C VAL A 62 -0.10 17.64 11.08
N ILE A 63 0.10 18.11 9.84
CA ILE A 63 0.48 19.51 9.56
C ILE A 63 -0.63 20.45 10.01
N ILE A 64 -1.89 20.15 9.66
CA ILE A 64 -3.05 20.93 10.09
C ILE A 64 -3.14 20.95 11.62
N ALA A 65 -2.94 19.81 12.29
CA ALA A 65 -3.00 19.75 13.76
C ALA A 65 -1.97 20.67 14.43
N LYS A 66 -0.74 20.72 13.89
CA LYS A 66 0.32 21.61 14.39
C LYS A 66 -0.05 23.07 14.18
N GLU A 67 -0.53 23.42 12.99
CA GLU A 67 -0.95 24.79 12.65
C GLU A 67 -2.18 25.26 13.45
N MET A 68 -3.14 24.39 13.71
CA MET A 68 -4.25 24.72 14.59
C MET A 68 -3.78 24.94 16.03
N PHE A 69 -2.78 24.19 16.49
CA PHE A 69 -2.24 24.39 17.83
C PHE A 69 -1.50 25.73 17.97
N THR A 70 -0.78 26.18 16.93
CA THR A 70 -0.15 27.52 16.92
C THR A 70 -1.17 28.66 16.91
N GLN A 71 -2.40 28.38 16.46
CA GLN A 71 -3.54 29.30 16.50
C GLN A 71 -4.39 29.14 17.78
N ASP A 72 -3.82 28.57 18.85
CA ASP A 72 -4.45 28.41 20.17
C ASP A 72 -5.72 27.54 20.20
N PHE A 73 -5.97 26.71 19.18
CA PHE A 73 -7.08 25.75 19.23
C PHE A 73 -6.83 24.68 20.30
N LYS A 74 -7.89 24.32 21.04
CA LYS A 74 -7.82 23.29 22.08
C LYS A 74 -7.60 21.91 21.46
N ILE A 75 -6.75 21.09 22.07
CA ILE A 75 -6.40 19.73 21.62
C ILE A 75 -7.63 18.85 21.31
N PRO A 76 -8.70 18.81 22.13
CA PRO A 76 -9.89 18.02 21.80
C PRO A 76 -10.58 18.47 20.50
N VAL A 77 -10.54 19.78 20.19
CA VAL A 77 -11.10 20.34 18.94
C VAL A 77 -10.22 19.95 17.75
N ILE A 78 -8.90 20.04 17.89
CA ILE A 78 -7.93 19.63 16.87
C ILE A 78 -8.09 18.15 16.53
N ALA A 79 -8.16 17.28 17.55
CA ALA A 79 -8.36 15.85 17.38
C ALA A 79 -9.65 15.55 16.60
N LYS A 80 -10.76 16.21 16.97
CA LYS A 80 -12.05 16.07 16.28
C LYS A 80 -12.00 16.52 14.82
N ILE A 81 -11.37 17.65 14.51
CA ILE A 81 -11.34 18.21 13.14
C ILE A 81 -10.40 17.42 12.23
N THR A 82 -9.24 17.02 12.74
CA THR A 82 -8.21 16.33 11.95
C THR A 82 -8.43 14.82 11.87
N GLY A 83 -9.34 14.27 12.68
CA GLY A 83 -9.58 12.83 12.79
C GLY A 83 -8.44 12.08 13.50
N LEU A 84 -7.48 12.79 14.09
CA LEU A 84 -6.37 12.22 14.84
C LEU A 84 -6.78 11.88 16.27
N GLN A 85 -6.15 10.86 16.85
CA GLN A 85 -6.31 10.54 18.26
C GLN A 85 -5.76 11.66 19.15
N GLU A 86 -6.48 12.02 20.21
CA GLU A 86 -6.08 13.14 21.08
C GLU A 86 -4.70 12.92 21.73
N THR A 87 -4.40 11.68 22.12
CA THR A 87 -3.09 11.27 22.65
C THR A 87 -1.96 11.50 21.64
N PHE A 88 -2.22 11.23 20.37
CA PHE A 88 -1.28 11.47 19.28
C PHE A 88 -1.12 12.96 18.99
N VAL A 89 -2.21 13.74 18.97
CA VAL A 89 -2.13 15.21 18.87
C VAL A 89 -1.25 15.76 19.99
N ARG A 90 -1.44 15.30 21.23
CA ARG A 90 -0.59 15.69 22.38
C ARG A 90 0.88 15.37 22.17
N SER A 91 1.23 14.24 21.56
CA SER A 91 2.63 13.89 21.32
C SER A 91 3.27 14.75 20.24
N ILE A 92 2.55 15.09 19.16
CA ILE A 92 3.14 15.84 18.03
C ILE A 92 3.24 17.35 18.26
N VAL A 93 2.44 17.93 19.18
CA VAL A 93 2.46 19.37 19.49
C VAL A 93 3.34 19.74 20.69
N LYS A 94 3.61 18.78 21.60
CA LYS A 94 4.49 18.98 22.77
C LYS A 94 5.98 18.76 22.48
N SER A 95 6.32 18.20 21.33
CA SER A 95 7.70 17.88 20.95
C SER A 95 8.43 19.04 20.24
N ASN A 96 7.97 20.29 20.40
CA ASN A 96 8.65 21.50 19.94
C ASN A 96 9.18 22.29 21.14
#